data_AF-A0AE73-F1
#
_entry.id   AF-A0AE73-F1
#
_cell.length_a   1.000
_cell.length_b   1.000
_cell.length_c   1.000
_cell.angle_alpha   90.00
_cell.angle_beta   90.00
_cell.angle_gamma   90.00
#
_symmetry.space_group_name_H-M   'P 1'
#
loop_
_entity.id
_entity.type
_entity.pdbx_description
1 polymer ?
#
loop_
_entity_poly.entity_id
_entity_poly.type
_entity_poly.pdbx_seq_one_letter_code
_entity_poly.pdbx_strand_id
1 'polypeptide(L)'
;MSTDEQVKGASVTIQITPGAGEALGDDVKARQDPGAPRLAKQIVSELVRTTPHATASVAPWMTVVVDPTAGANPPQELSDQVAEALKVVDSLDLSGTGTDIERRATDVDLRRLVRSAYDPDVFNARDAEFADLSWSECGPQAADDGWEEYSHDGGVSLSWVLREMPRRPIAYSVLLPLLAPGRFQRRITLVYRVLDPYEGEAVLEREISHAHQRAQATAEVKGRAKWSQRADTQRAEQAAAQMAGGSQVVDWTLMVTVTARRTADLPAARQELERAVKATRGIRMRPAYGAQAAVFAAGLPLGYNPLVKD
;
A
#
# COMPACT_ATOMS: atom_id res chain seq x y z
N MET A 1 0.74 1.34 -16.64
CA MET A 1 0.83 2.72 -16.12
C MET A 1 1.26 3.61 -17.27
N SER A 2 0.56 4.71 -17.45
CA SER A 2 0.74 5.61 -18.59
C SER A 2 2.16 6.18 -18.63
N THR A 3 2.73 6.35 -19.84
CA THR A 3 3.92 7.20 -20.10
C THR A 3 3.58 8.69 -20.03
N ASP A 4 2.35 9.03 -19.65
CA ASP A 4 1.89 10.40 -19.55
C ASP A 4 2.75 11.17 -18.55
N GLU A 5 3.41 12.22 -19.04
CA GLU A 5 4.30 13.09 -18.29
C GLU A 5 3.57 13.81 -17.13
N GLN A 6 2.24 13.88 -17.19
CA GLN A 6 1.40 14.41 -16.12
C GLN A 6 1.32 13.46 -14.92
N VAL A 7 1.55 12.15 -15.08
CA VAL A 7 1.50 11.19 -13.96
C VAL A 7 2.84 11.16 -13.23
N LYS A 8 2.90 11.78 -12.04
CA LYS A 8 4.11 11.81 -11.21
C LYS A 8 4.35 10.50 -10.46
N GLY A 9 3.28 9.79 -10.14
CA GLY A 9 3.36 8.50 -9.47
C GLY A 9 2.01 8.02 -8.98
N ALA A 10 1.97 6.84 -8.39
CA ALA A 10 0.75 6.32 -7.81
C ALA A 10 1.04 5.32 -6.69
N SER A 11 0.01 5.00 -5.93
CA SER A 11 0.10 4.07 -4.82
C SER A 11 -1.12 3.17 -4.77
N VAL A 12 -0.93 1.97 -4.25
CA VAL A 12 -1.99 1.04 -3.88
C VAL A 12 -1.87 0.78 -2.39
N THR A 13 -2.93 1.13 -1.68
CA THR A 13 -3.05 0.95 -0.23
C THR A 13 -4.11 -0.10 0.04
N ILE A 14 -3.76 -1.14 0.80
CA ILE A 14 -4.69 -2.16 1.26
C ILE A 14 -4.74 -2.07 2.78
N GLN A 15 -5.93 -1.81 3.32
CA GLN A 15 -6.19 -1.89 4.74
C GLN A 15 -6.96 -3.17 5.06
N ILE A 16 -6.40 -3.93 5.98
CA ILE A 16 -6.98 -5.15 6.52
C ILE A 16 -7.37 -4.82 7.95
N THR A 17 -8.68 -4.76 8.19
CA THR A 17 -9.22 -4.59 9.53
C THR A 17 -9.73 -5.95 10.01
N PRO A 18 -9.19 -6.51 11.12
CA PRO A 18 -9.73 -7.73 11.70
C PRO A 18 -11.21 -7.50 12.01
N GLY A 19 -12.08 -8.35 11.49
CA GLY A 19 -13.49 -8.27 11.81
C GLY A 19 -13.71 -8.79 13.22
N ALA A 20 -14.55 -8.10 13.97
CA ALA A 20 -15.02 -8.57 15.27
C ALA A 20 -15.92 -9.82 15.19
N GLY A 21 -16.21 -10.33 13.98
CA GLY A 21 -17.33 -11.26 13.73
C GLY A 21 -18.69 -10.54 13.68
N GLU A 22 -18.74 -9.26 14.05
CA GLU A 22 -19.95 -8.43 14.10
C GLU A 22 -20.52 -8.12 12.72
N ALA A 23 -19.68 -7.85 11.72
CA ALA A 23 -20.15 -7.59 10.35
C ALA A 23 -20.93 -8.79 9.76
N LEU A 24 -20.48 -10.02 10.03
CA LEU A 24 -21.21 -11.23 9.65
C LEU A 24 -22.51 -11.36 10.46
N GLY A 25 -22.46 -11.05 11.77
CA GLY A 25 -23.65 -11.06 12.61
C GLY A 25 -24.71 -10.04 12.18
N ASP A 26 -24.31 -8.85 11.78
CA ASP A 26 -25.20 -7.77 11.36
C ASP A 26 -25.77 -8.03 9.95
N ASP A 27 -24.97 -8.54 9.01
CA ASP A 27 -25.46 -8.96 7.69
C ASP A 27 -26.47 -10.12 7.80
N VAL A 28 -26.16 -11.11 8.64
CA VAL A 28 -27.07 -12.24 8.91
C VAL A 28 -28.36 -11.77 9.55
N LYS A 29 -28.31 -10.84 10.52
CA LYS A 29 -29.51 -10.26 11.15
C LYS A 29 -30.35 -9.49 10.13
N ALA A 30 -29.73 -8.69 9.26
CA ALA A 30 -30.42 -7.89 8.27
C ALA A 30 -31.15 -8.75 7.21
N ARG A 31 -30.63 -9.96 6.93
CA ARG A 31 -31.17 -10.88 5.91
C ARG A 31 -31.98 -12.04 6.48
N GLN A 32 -32.14 -12.12 7.80
CA GLN A 32 -32.88 -13.22 8.43
C GLN A 32 -34.39 -13.06 8.22
N ASP A 33 -35.02 -14.03 7.56
CA ASP A 33 -36.47 -14.09 7.41
C ASP A 33 -37.16 -14.26 8.80
N PRO A 34 -38.07 -13.36 9.20
CA PRO A 34 -38.85 -13.49 10.41
C PRO A 34 -39.67 -14.79 10.49
N GLY A 35 -40.08 -15.36 9.36
CA GLY A 35 -40.84 -16.61 9.26
C GLY A 35 -40.02 -17.90 9.32
N ALA A 36 -38.69 -17.82 9.35
CA ALA A 36 -37.83 -19.01 9.29
C ALA A 36 -38.02 -19.95 10.52
N PRO A 37 -37.89 -21.29 10.34
CA PRO A 37 -37.98 -22.25 11.43
C PRO A 37 -36.99 -21.96 12.58
N ARG A 38 -37.43 -22.17 13.83
CA ARG A 38 -36.63 -21.87 15.05
C ARG A 38 -35.26 -22.55 15.03
N LEU A 39 -35.20 -23.81 14.60
CA LEU A 39 -33.95 -24.56 14.50
C LEU A 39 -32.95 -23.92 13.52
N ALA A 40 -33.42 -23.42 12.38
CA ALA A 40 -32.57 -22.76 11.39
C ALA A 40 -31.99 -21.44 11.95
N LYS A 41 -32.81 -20.65 12.66
CA LYS A 41 -32.34 -19.42 13.34
C LYS A 41 -31.29 -19.71 14.41
N GLN A 42 -31.48 -20.79 15.18
CA GLN A 42 -30.53 -21.23 16.21
C GLN A 42 -29.20 -21.70 15.61
N ILE A 43 -29.24 -22.53 14.56
CA ILE A 43 -28.03 -23.00 13.88
C ILE A 43 -27.26 -21.83 13.26
N VAL A 44 -27.94 -20.90 12.58
CA VAL A 44 -27.30 -19.72 11.99
C VAL A 44 -26.69 -18.81 13.07
N SER A 45 -27.41 -18.57 14.17
CA SER A 45 -26.87 -17.81 15.31
C SER A 45 -25.66 -18.50 15.94
N GLU A 46 -25.69 -19.83 16.06
CA GLU A 46 -24.59 -20.60 16.61
C GLU A 46 -23.38 -20.59 15.67
N LEU A 47 -23.60 -20.70 14.35
CA LEU A 47 -22.57 -20.56 13.34
C LEU A 47 -21.93 -19.17 13.38
N VAL A 48 -22.71 -18.09 13.42
CA VAL A 48 -22.15 -16.72 13.56
C VAL A 48 -21.29 -16.60 14.82
N ARG A 49 -21.75 -17.17 15.95
CA ARG A 49 -21.04 -17.14 17.23
C ARG A 49 -19.79 -18.02 17.28
N THR A 50 -19.78 -19.14 16.54
CA THR A 50 -18.70 -20.15 16.54
C THR A 50 -17.78 -20.04 15.34
N THR A 51 -18.15 -19.25 14.32
CA THR A 51 -17.28 -18.88 13.23
C THR A 51 -16.10 -18.15 13.86
N PRO A 52 -14.85 -18.61 13.62
CA PRO A 52 -13.69 -17.90 14.13
C PRO A 52 -13.76 -16.42 13.73
N HIS A 53 -13.08 -15.54 14.47
CA HIS A 53 -12.85 -14.13 14.13
C HIS A 53 -12.03 -13.94 12.82
N ALA A 54 -12.28 -14.78 11.81
CA ALA A 54 -11.54 -14.98 10.58
C ALA A 54 -12.14 -14.20 9.39
N THR A 55 -13.19 -13.42 9.63
CA THR A 55 -13.59 -12.39 8.66
C THR A 55 -12.71 -11.17 8.89
N ALA A 56 -11.89 -10.78 7.92
CA ALA A 56 -11.28 -9.46 7.90
C ALA A 56 -11.93 -8.65 6.80
N SER A 57 -12.21 -7.37 7.09
CA SER A 57 -12.54 -6.42 6.04
C SER A 57 -11.25 -6.06 5.32
N VAL A 58 -11.25 -6.14 3.99
CA VAL A 58 -10.14 -5.74 3.14
C VAL A 58 -10.63 -4.57 2.29
N ALA A 59 -10.02 -3.41 2.49
CA ALA A 59 -10.35 -2.19 1.78
C ALA A 59 -9.14 -1.75 0.94
N PRO A 60 -9.19 -1.90 -0.40
CA PRO A 60 -8.17 -1.42 -1.30
C PRO A 60 -8.47 0.00 -1.82
N TRP A 61 -7.44 0.82 -1.94
CA TRP A 61 -7.49 2.11 -2.63
C TRP A 61 -6.30 2.23 -3.57
N MET A 62 -6.55 2.85 -4.72
CA MET A 62 -5.51 3.32 -5.61
C MET A 62 -5.52 4.84 -5.61
N THR A 63 -4.34 5.46 -5.50
CA THR A 63 -4.19 6.89 -5.62
C THR A 63 -3.19 7.22 -6.71
N VAL A 64 -3.48 8.26 -7.49
CA VAL A 64 -2.64 8.74 -8.59
C VAL A 64 -2.35 10.21 -8.38
N VAL A 65 -1.08 10.56 -8.47
CA VAL A 65 -0.59 11.93 -8.37
C VAL A 65 -0.41 12.45 -9.78
N VAL A 66 -1.20 13.46 -10.13
CA VAL A 66 -1.18 14.10 -11.44
C VAL A 66 -0.71 15.54 -11.29
N ASP A 67 0.23 15.94 -12.13
CA ASP A 67 0.60 17.33 -12.37
C ASP A 67 -0.19 17.85 -13.57
N PRO A 68 -1.27 18.62 -13.34
CA PRO A 68 -2.12 19.09 -14.42
C PRO A 68 -1.41 20.12 -15.31
N THR A 69 -0.27 20.66 -14.87
CA THR A 69 0.47 21.72 -15.58
C THR A 69 1.59 21.20 -16.48
N ALA A 70 1.90 19.89 -16.41
CA ALA A 70 2.92 19.28 -17.27
C ALA A 70 2.49 19.13 -18.74
N GLY A 71 1.22 19.42 -19.08
CA GLY A 71 0.73 19.39 -20.46
C GLY A 71 1.19 20.59 -21.29
N ALA A 72 1.11 20.47 -22.62
CA ALA A 72 1.52 21.52 -23.55
C ALA A 72 0.78 22.86 -23.36
N ASN A 73 -0.48 22.80 -22.91
CA ASN A 73 -1.31 23.97 -22.60
C ASN A 73 -1.75 23.89 -21.12
N PRO A 74 -0.94 24.40 -20.19
CA PRO A 74 -1.21 24.27 -18.77
C PRO A 74 -2.44 25.10 -18.36
N PRO A 75 -3.46 24.49 -17.72
CA PRO A 75 -4.61 25.23 -17.21
C PRO A 75 -4.21 26.15 -16.05
N GLN A 76 -4.75 27.37 -16.03
CA GLN A 76 -4.46 28.36 -14.99
C GLN A 76 -5.43 28.27 -13.81
N GLU A 77 -6.71 28.04 -14.10
CA GLU A 77 -7.75 27.96 -13.06
C GLU A 77 -7.77 26.58 -12.40
N LEU A 78 -8.05 26.57 -11.09
CA LEU A 78 -8.09 25.33 -10.31
C LEU A 78 -9.14 24.34 -10.84
N SER A 79 -10.30 24.81 -11.28
CA SER A 79 -11.33 23.95 -11.86
C SER A 79 -10.85 23.21 -13.09
N ASP A 80 -10.07 23.88 -13.94
CA ASP A 80 -9.54 23.33 -15.18
C ASP A 80 -8.38 22.37 -14.89
N GLN A 81 -7.55 22.69 -13.90
CA GLN A 81 -6.53 21.78 -13.38
C GLN A 81 -7.13 20.48 -12.83
N VAL A 82 -8.22 20.59 -12.07
CA VAL A 82 -8.96 19.41 -11.57
C VAL A 82 -9.55 18.62 -12.74
N ALA A 83 -10.18 19.27 -13.72
CA ALA A 83 -10.73 18.60 -14.90
C ALA A 83 -9.65 17.84 -15.70
N GLU A 84 -8.48 18.44 -15.90
CA GLU A 84 -7.36 17.78 -16.57
C GLU A 84 -6.84 16.59 -15.77
N ALA A 85 -6.69 16.73 -14.45
CA ALA A 85 -6.29 15.61 -13.59
C ALA A 85 -7.30 14.45 -13.63
N LEU A 86 -8.60 14.75 -13.63
CA LEU A 86 -9.65 13.73 -13.73
C LEU A 86 -9.58 12.97 -15.05
N LYS A 87 -9.37 13.68 -16.17
CA LYS A 87 -9.19 13.11 -17.51
C LYS A 87 -7.96 12.19 -17.59
N VAL A 88 -6.83 12.60 -17.00
CA VAL A 88 -5.63 11.75 -16.92
C VAL A 88 -5.94 10.47 -16.13
N VAL A 89 -6.62 10.60 -14.98
CA VAL A 89 -7.01 9.42 -14.17
C VAL A 89 -7.99 8.50 -14.92
N ASP A 90 -8.95 9.04 -15.66
CA ASP A 90 -9.91 8.25 -16.46
C ASP A 90 -9.24 7.51 -17.63
N SER A 91 -8.06 7.94 -18.07
CA SER A 91 -7.30 7.28 -19.13
C SER A 91 -6.55 6.01 -18.66
N LEU A 92 -6.51 5.77 -17.35
CA LEU A 92 -5.75 4.65 -16.79
C LEU A 92 -6.47 3.32 -17.01
N ASP A 93 -5.81 2.43 -17.77
CA ASP A 93 -6.27 1.06 -17.97
C ASP A 93 -5.80 0.13 -16.84
N LEU A 94 -6.77 -0.40 -16.07
CA LEU A 94 -6.56 -1.39 -15.02
C LEU A 94 -6.98 -2.81 -15.44
N SER A 95 -7.41 -3.04 -16.68
CA SER A 95 -7.90 -4.35 -17.13
C SER A 95 -6.89 -5.48 -16.91
N GLY A 96 -5.60 -5.19 -17.06
CA GLY A 96 -4.51 -6.14 -16.85
C GLY A 96 -4.29 -6.60 -15.40
N THR A 97 -4.89 -5.94 -14.40
CA THR A 97 -4.78 -6.32 -12.99
C THR A 97 -5.91 -7.25 -12.53
N GLY A 98 -6.95 -7.45 -13.36
CA GLY A 98 -8.15 -8.19 -12.98
C GLY A 98 -9.00 -7.46 -11.93
N THR A 99 -8.84 -6.15 -11.79
CA THR A 99 -9.62 -5.28 -10.89
C THR A 99 -10.34 -4.21 -11.70
N ASP A 100 -11.42 -3.68 -11.13
CA ASP A 100 -12.17 -2.55 -11.69
C ASP A 100 -12.32 -1.43 -10.65
N ILE A 101 -12.59 -0.22 -11.12
CA ILE A 101 -12.81 0.95 -10.27
C ILE A 101 -14.27 0.95 -9.81
N GLU A 102 -14.48 0.77 -8.51
CA GLU A 102 -15.84 0.82 -7.93
C GLU A 102 -16.43 2.23 -8.00
N ARG A 103 -15.68 3.22 -7.49
CA ARG A 103 -16.01 4.64 -7.52
C ARG A 103 -14.79 5.50 -7.16
N ARG A 104 -14.89 6.80 -7.38
CA ARG A 104 -13.95 7.80 -6.84
C ARG A 104 -14.29 8.12 -5.39
N ALA A 105 -13.26 8.32 -4.56
CA ALA A 105 -13.45 8.77 -3.19
C ALA A 105 -14.02 10.21 -3.17
N THR A 106 -15.05 10.41 -2.36
CA THR A 106 -15.62 11.71 -2.03
C THR A 106 -14.79 12.45 -0.98
N ASP A 107 -15.11 13.72 -0.72
CA ASP A 107 -14.50 14.45 0.40
C ASP A 107 -14.81 13.78 1.75
N VAL A 108 -16.02 13.26 1.94
CA VAL A 108 -16.42 12.47 3.12
C VAL A 108 -15.60 11.19 3.24
N ASP A 109 -15.38 10.46 2.13
CA ASP A 109 -14.51 9.27 2.13
C ASP A 109 -13.09 9.64 2.59
N LEU A 110 -12.52 10.73 2.07
CA LEU A 110 -11.16 11.17 2.44
C LEU A 110 -11.08 11.55 3.92
N ARG A 111 -12.03 12.33 4.45
CA ARG A 111 -12.09 12.68 5.88
C ARG A 111 -12.18 11.43 6.75
N ARG A 112 -13.04 10.48 6.37
CA ARG A 112 -13.17 9.18 7.05
C ARG A 112 -11.86 8.40 7.03
N LEU A 113 -11.18 8.33 5.89
CA LEU A 113 -9.91 7.60 5.75
C LEU A 113 -8.84 8.13 6.69
N VAL A 114 -8.70 9.45 6.79
CA VAL A 114 -7.72 10.08 7.68
C VAL A 114 -8.12 9.88 9.13
N ARG A 115 -9.34 10.28 9.51
CA ARG A 115 -9.79 10.22 10.91
C ARG A 115 -9.75 8.80 11.45
N SER A 116 -10.20 7.83 10.66
CA SER A 116 -10.23 6.42 11.08
C SER A 116 -8.85 5.76 11.10
N ALA A 117 -7.84 6.35 10.48
CA ALA A 117 -6.48 5.87 10.64
C ALA A 117 -5.96 6.20 12.04
N TYR A 118 -6.21 7.42 12.53
CA TYR A 118 -5.80 7.87 13.87
C TYR A 118 -6.76 7.42 14.97
N ASP A 119 -8.01 7.15 14.64
CA ASP A 119 -9.01 6.63 15.56
C ASP A 119 -9.82 5.50 14.91
N PRO A 120 -9.34 4.25 14.96
CA PRO A 120 -10.02 3.15 14.26
C PRO A 120 -11.43 2.82 14.75
N ASP A 121 -11.92 3.38 15.88
CA ASP A 121 -13.28 3.11 16.39
C ASP A 121 -14.33 3.78 15.52
N VAL A 122 -13.99 4.90 14.88
CA VAL A 122 -14.95 5.67 14.09
C VAL A 122 -15.11 5.16 12.66
N PHE A 123 -14.36 4.14 12.21
CA PHE A 123 -14.37 3.71 10.81
C PHE A 123 -15.76 3.38 10.26
N ASN A 124 -16.64 2.82 11.09
CA ASN A 124 -18.01 2.45 10.73
C ASN A 124 -19.06 3.50 11.13
N ALA A 125 -18.65 4.69 11.59
CA ALA A 125 -19.56 5.78 11.93
C ALA A 125 -20.32 6.28 10.68
N ARG A 126 -21.41 7.03 10.85
CA ARG A 126 -22.24 7.46 9.72
C ARG A 126 -21.55 8.58 8.93
N ASP A 127 -21.84 8.69 7.64
CA ASP A 127 -21.25 9.72 6.76
C ASP A 127 -21.46 11.15 7.29
N ALA A 128 -22.62 11.43 7.90
CA ALA A 128 -22.91 12.73 8.49
C ALA A 128 -21.89 13.15 9.57
N GLU A 129 -21.31 12.18 10.30
CA GLU A 129 -20.32 12.45 11.34
C GLU A 129 -18.96 12.90 10.77
N PHE A 130 -18.70 12.60 9.49
CA PHE A 130 -17.52 13.05 8.77
C PHE A 130 -17.78 14.26 7.87
N ALA A 131 -19.02 14.43 7.41
CA ALA A 131 -19.42 15.58 6.58
C ALA A 131 -19.23 16.92 7.31
N ASP A 132 -19.45 16.93 8.62
CA ASP A 132 -19.32 18.12 9.46
C ASP A 132 -17.86 18.45 9.84
N LEU A 133 -16.90 17.55 9.57
CA LEU A 133 -15.50 17.77 9.92
C LEU A 133 -14.80 18.67 8.90
N SER A 134 -14.04 19.64 9.38
CA SER A 134 -12.99 20.29 8.60
C SER A 134 -11.80 19.36 8.38
N TRP A 135 -10.99 19.64 7.35
CA TRP A 135 -9.78 18.84 7.09
C TRP A 135 -8.81 18.83 8.28
N SER A 136 -8.68 19.95 8.97
CA SER A 136 -7.85 20.09 10.19
C SER A 136 -8.30 19.19 11.35
N GLU A 137 -9.58 18.82 11.41
CA GLU A 137 -10.13 17.96 12.48
C GLU A 137 -10.00 16.46 12.16
N CYS A 138 -9.58 16.13 10.94
CA CYS A 138 -9.44 14.73 10.52
C CYS A 138 -8.17 14.06 11.06
N GLY A 139 -7.16 14.84 11.46
CA GLY A 139 -5.95 14.33 12.08
C GLY A 139 -6.14 13.84 13.52
N PRO A 140 -5.07 13.37 14.18
CA PRO A 140 -5.10 13.10 15.60
C PRO A 140 -5.18 14.41 16.40
N GLN A 141 -5.92 14.40 17.51
CA GLN A 141 -5.90 15.48 18.48
C GLN A 141 -4.63 15.46 19.33
N ALA A 142 -4.14 14.26 19.65
CA ALA A 142 -2.87 14.06 20.32
C ALA A 142 -2.13 12.89 19.67
N ALA A 143 -0.83 13.08 19.48
CA ALA A 143 0.03 12.01 19.00
C ALA A 143 1.45 12.18 19.50
N ASP A 144 2.08 11.05 19.85
CA ASP A 144 3.47 10.98 20.29
C ASP A 144 4.26 10.08 19.33
N ASP A 145 5.23 10.68 18.63
CA ASP A 145 6.16 9.98 17.74
C ASP A 145 7.34 9.44 18.55
N GLY A 146 7.20 8.18 18.99
CA GLY A 146 8.24 7.45 19.67
C GLY A 146 9.27 6.88 18.70
N TRP A 147 10.38 6.40 19.25
CA TRP A 147 11.43 5.79 18.44
C TRP A 147 10.97 4.52 17.72
N GLU A 148 10.17 3.68 18.39
CA GLU A 148 9.72 2.37 17.86
C GLU A 148 8.21 2.29 17.59
N GLU A 149 7.45 3.27 18.05
CA GLU A 149 5.99 3.25 18.07
C GLU A 149 5.42 4.67 17.91
N TYR A 150 4.20 4.76 17.41
CA TYR A 150 3.48 6.00 17.21
C TYR A 150 2.13 5.91 17.93
N SER A 151 2.00 6.61 19.06
CA SER A 151 0.74 6.70 19.79
C SER A 151 -0.13 7.80 19.20
N HIS A 152 -1.41 7.53 19.01
CA HIS A 152 -2.39 8.45 18.46
C HIS A 152 -3.78 8.19 19.07
N ASP A 153 -4.74 9.11 18.87
CA ASP A 153 -6.06 9.14 19.52
C ASP A 153 -6.68 7.78 19.88
N GLY A 154 -6.82 6.86 18.92
CA GLY A 154 -7.47 5.56 19.11
C GLY A 154 -6.57 4.33 19.07
N GLY A 155 -5.24 4.49 19.17
CA GLY A 155 -4.33 3.34 19.16
C GLY A 155 -2.83 3.66 19.17
N VAL A 156 -2.04 2.59 19.06
CA VAL A 156 -0.59 2.66 18.93
C VAL A 156 -0.17 1.87 17.70
N SER A 157 0.56 2.54 16.82
CA SER A 157 0.98 2.00 15.53
C SER A 157 2.47 1.73 15.48
N LEU A 158 2.85 0.75 14.66
CA LEU A 158 4.24 0.47 14.33
C LEU A 158 4.38 0.21 12.84
N SER A 159 5.38 0.85 12.26
CA SER A 159 5.58 0.98 10.83
C SER A 159 6.92 0.38 10.41
N TRP A 160 6.90 -0.26 9.24
CA TRP A 160 8.04 -0.88 8.60
C TRP A 160 8.14 -0.38 7.17
N VAL A 161 9.36 -0.22 6.70
CA VAL A 161 9.67 0.27 5.35
C VAL A 161 10.54 -0.74 4.60
N LEU A 162 10.46 -0.72 3.28
CA LEU A 162 11.40 -1.42 2.41
C LEU A 162 12.84 -0.97 2.74
N ARG A 163 13.72 -1.94 2.98
CA ARG A 163 15.13 -1.70 3.30
C ARG A 163 15.97 -1.60 2.03
N GLU A 164 15.77 -2.53 1.11
CA GLU A 164 16.45 -2.57 -0.18
C GLU A 164 15.52 -3.19 -1.23
N MET A 165 15.68 -2.78 -2.48
CA MET A 165 14.97 -3.39 -3.60
C MET A 165 15.30 -4.88 -3.72
N PRO A 166 14.30 -5.74 -3.97
CA PRO A 166 14.52 -7.15 -4.27
C PRO A 166 15.48 -7.29 -5.46
N ARG A 167 16.58 -7.99 -5.24
CA ARG A 167 17.58 -8.23 -6.31
C ARG A 167 17.17 -9.31 -7.29
N ARG A 168 15.94 -9.83 -7.23
CA ARG A 168 15.43 -10.91 -8.07
C ARG A 168 13.99 -10.60 -8.43
N PRO A 169 13.52 -11.04 -9.61
CA PRO A 169 12.09 -11.04 -9.91
C PRO A 169 11.34 -11.76 -8.79
N ILE A 170 10.32 -11.11 -8.26
CA ILE A 170 9.44 -11.66 -7.23
C ILE A 170 8.04 -11.75 -7.80
N ALA A 171 7.38 -12.88 -7.54
CA ALA A 171 5.97 -13.03 -7.87
C ALA A 171 5.12 -12.20 -6.89
N TYR A 172 3.93 -11.79 -7.32
CA TYR A 172 2.97 -11.09 -6.45
C TYR A 172 2.64 -11.91 -5.18
N SER A 173 2.71 -13.25 -5.28
CA SER A 173 2.44 -14.18 -4.19
C SER A 173 3.34 -13.98 -2.97
N VAL A 174 4.50 -13.34 -3.15
CA VAL A 174 5.42 -12.97 -2.06
C VAL A 174 4.77 -12.01 -1.07
N LEU A 175 3.82 -11.17 -1.50
CA LEU A 175 3.12 -10.21 -0.64
C LEU A 175 1.95 -10.84 0.14
N LEU A 176 1.48 -12.04 -0.23
CA LEU A 176 0.33 -12.69 0.41
C LEU A 176 0.45 -12.84 1.93
N PRO A 177 1.61 -13.13 2.53
CA PRO A 177 1.74 -13.16 3.99
C PRO A 177 1.44 -11.81 4.67
N LEU A 178 1.74 -10.69 4.02
CA LEU A 178 1.37 -9.35 4.52
C LEU A 178 -0.11 -9.07 4.33
N LEU A 179 -0.71 -9.64 3.27
CA LEU A 179 -2.13 -9.47 2.95
C LEU A 179 -3.05 -10.47 3.66
N ALA A 180 -2.49 -11.43 4.39
CA ALA A 180 -3.28 -12.41 5.13
C ALA A 180 -3.97 -11.73 6.33
N PRO A 181 -5.26 -12.04 6.58
CA PRO A 181 -5.97 -11.62 7.78
C PRO A 181 -5.17 -11.89 9.05
N GLY A 182 -5.11 -10.90 9.93
CA GLY A 182 -4.37 -10.94 11.20
C GLY A 182 -5.25 -10.57 12.38
N ARG A 183 -4.69 -10.52 13.59
CA ARG A 183 -5.42 -10.08 14.79
C ARG A 183 -5.49 -8.56 14.92
N PHE A 184 -4.60 -7.86 14.23
CA PHE A 184 -4.44 -6.41 14.30
C PHE A 184 -4.72 -5.79 12.95
N GLN A 185 -5.20 -4.54 12.97
CA GLN A 185 -5.37 -3.77 11.76
C GLN A 185 -4.02 -3.59 11.09
N ARG A 186 -3.94 -3.84 9.78
CA ARG A 186 -2.72 -3.72 9.00
C ARG A 186 -3.00 -2.92 7.74
N ARG A 187 -2.21 -1.89 7.51
CA ARG A 187 -2.21 -1.09 6.28
C ARG A 187 -0.92 -1.38 5.51
N ILE A 188 -1.06 -1.76 4.25
CA ILE A 188 0.05 -2.07 3.34
C ILE A 188 -0.04 -1.09 2.19
N THR A 189 1.00 -0.29 1.99
CA THR A 189 1.03 0.74 0.94
C THR A 189 2.22 0.49 0.03
N LEU A 190 1.93 0.12 -1.21
CA LEU A 190 2.91 0.01 -2.29
C LEU A 190 2.85 1.31 -3.09
N VAL A 191 3.96 2.03 -3.14
CA VAL A 191 4.08 3.27 -3.91
C VAL A 191 4.97 2.99 -5.09
N TYR A 192 4.62 3.52 -6.26
CA TYR A 192 5.42 3.41 -7.48
C TYR A 192 5.52 4.76 -8.19
N ARG A 193 6.65 4.95 -8.87
CA ARG A 193 6.96 6.08 -9.75
C ARG A 193 7.51 5.50 -11.04
N VAL A 194 6.83 5.79 -12.14
CA VAL A 194 7.34 5.46 -13.46
C VAL A 194 8.45 6.46 -13.78
N LEU A 195 9.62 5.95 -14.18
CA LEU A 195 10.74 6.81 -14.57
C LEU A 195 10.51 7.33 -15.98
N ASP A 196 10.91 8.56 -16.26
CA ASP A 196 10.95 9.02 -17.65
C ASP A 196 11.95 8.15 -18.45
N PRO A 197 11.80 8.05 -19.78
CA PRO A 197 12.62 7.16 -20.59
C PRO A 197 14.13 7.39 -20.43
N TYR A 198 14.57 8.65 -20.28
CA TYR A 198 15.99 8.97 -20.14
C TYR A 198 16.52 8.60 -18.75
N GLU A 199 15.77 8.90 -17.68
CA GLU A 199 16.12 8.45 -16.33
C GLU A 199 16.15 6.92 -16.25
N GLY A 200 15.16 6.26 -16.85
CA GLY A 200 15.07 4.80 -16.92
C GLY A 200 16.25 4.16 -17.65
N GLU A 201 16.63 4.68 -18.82
CA GLU A 201 17.80 4.23 -19.57
C GLU A 201 19.09 4.41 -18.76
N ALA A 202 19.27 5.58 -18.13
CA ALA A 202 20.44 5.84 -17.29
C ALA A 202 20.51 4.93 -16.06
N VAL A 203 19.37 4.57 -15.44
CA VAL A 203 19.32 3.59 -14.35
C VAL A 203 19.75 2.20 -14.86
N LEU A 204 19.20 1.77 -16.00
CA LEU A 204 19.50 0.47 -16.58
C LEU A 204 20.97 0.35 -17.00
N GLU A 205 21.52 1.35 -17.69
CA GLU A 205 22.92 1.37 -18.12
C GLU A 205 23.87 1.26 -16.92
N ARG A 206 23.56 1.98 -15.83
CA ARG A 206 24.29 1.85 -14.56
C ARG A 206 24.21 0.43 -14.01
N GLU A 207 23.03 -0.20 -13.99
CA GLU A 207 22.89 -1.58 -13.52
C GLU A 207 23.69 -2.59 -14.37
N ILE A 208 23.63 -2.47 -15.69
CA ILE A 208 24.39 -3.30 -16.65
C ILE A 208 25.89 -3.12 -16.41
N SER A 209 26.36 -1.88 -16.36
CA SER A 209 27.78 -1.54 -16.12
C SER A 209 28.27 -2.13 -14.79
N HIS A 210 27.49 -1.96 -13.71
CA HIS A 210 27.81 -2.55 -12.40
C HIS A 210 27.78 -4.09 -12.41
N ALA A 211 26.91 -4.73 -13.19
CA ALA A 211 26.91 -6.18 -13.35
C ALA A 211 28.19 -6.68 -14.05
N HIS A 212 28.59 -6.03 -15.14
CA HIS A 212 29.81 -6.37 -15.88
C HIS A 212 31.08 -6.12 -15.07
N GLN A 213 31.21 -4.96 -14.42
CA GLN A 213 32.36 -4.62 -13.58
C GLN A 213 32.55 -5.64 -12.44
N ARG A 214 31.46 -6.05 -11.77
CA ARG A 214 31.51 -7.08 -10.71
C ARG A 214 31.94 -8.44 -11.24
N ALA A 215 31.49 -8.83 -12.43
CA ALA A 215 31.88 -10.07 -13.08
C ALA A 215 33.37 -10.06 -13.45
N GLN A 216 33.86 -8.96 -14.04
CA GLN A 216 35.26 -8.76 -14.42
C GLN A 216 36.20 -8.79 -13.19
N ALA A 217 35.93 -7.96 -12.18
CA ALA A 217 36.73 -7.90 -10.96
C ALA A 217 36.82 -9.27 -10.25
N THR A 218 35.76 -10.08 -10.31
CA THR A 218 35.79 -11.43 -9.72
C THR A 218 36.55 -12.42 -10.58
N ALA A 219 36.46 -12.32 -11.91
CA ALA A 219 37.24 -13.14 -12.82
C ALA A 219 38.75 -12.88 -12.66
N GLU A 220 39.15 -11.62 -12.46
CA GLU A 220 40.54 -11.24 -12.20
C GLU A 220 41.05 -11.76 -10.85
N VAL A 221 40.25 -11.70 -9.79
CA VAL A 221 40.68 -12.11 -8.44
C VAL A 221 40.57 -13.62 -8.20
N LYS A 222 39.61 -14.32 -8.83
CA LYS A 222 39.27 -15.73 -8.52
C LYS A 222 39.30 -16.68 -9.72
N GLY A 223 39.67 -16.21 -10.91
CA GLY A 223 39.85 -17.02 -12.11
C GLY A 223 38.57 -17.57 -12.77
N ARG A 224 37.40 -17.50 -12.11
CA ARG A 224 36.09 -17.84 -12.70
C ARG A 224 34.96 -16.99 -12.12
N ALA A 225 34.07 -16.53 -13.01
CA ALA A 225 32.81 -15.91 -12.61
C ALA A 225 31.92 -16.93 -11.89
N LYS A 226 31.33 -16.53 -10.75
CA LYS A 226 30.37 -17.37 -10.01
C LYS A 226 29.07 -17.51 -10.79
N TRP A 227 28.35 -18.62 -10.60
CA TRP A 227 26.99 -18.83 -11.17
C TRP A 227 26.04 -17.65 -10.92
N SER A 228 26.12 -17.03 -9.74
CA SER A 228 25.33 -15.83 -9.40
C SER A 228 25.61 -14.64 -10.33
N GLN A 229 26.84 -14.47 -10.82
CA GLN A 229 27.24 -13.33 -11.65
C GLN A 229 26.79 -13.50 -13.09
N ARG A 230 26.86 -14.72 -13.64
CA ARG A 230 26.27 -15.02 -14.95
C ARG A 230 24.78 -14.75 -14.95
N ALA A 231 24.09 -15.12 -13.86
CA ALA A 231 22.68 -14.81 -13.67
C ALA A 231 22.42 -13.29 -13.51
N ASP A 232 23.34 -12.52 -12.94
CA ASP A 232 23.20 -11.06 -12.85
C ASP A 232 23.33 -10.41 -14.24
N THR A 233 24.32 -10.80 -15.05
CA THR A 233 24.51 -10.29 -16.42
C THR A 233 23.32 -10.63 -17.32
N GLN A 234 22.87 -11.90 -17.33
CA GLN A 234 21.70 -12.30 -18.12
C GLN A 234 20.43 -11.53 -17.75
N ARG A 235 20.27 -11.16 -16.47
CA ARG A 235 19.11 -10.37 -16.03
C ARG A 235 19.20 -8.93 -16.50
N ALA A 236 20.38 -8.35 -16.49
CA ALA A 236 20.60 -7.01 -17.01
C ALA A 236 20.32 -6.96 -18.52
N GLU A 237 20.74 -7.98 -19.28
CA GLU A 237 20.41 -8.13 -20.70
C GLU A 237 18.90 -8.33 -20.95
N GLN A 238 18.23 -9.14 -20.11
CA GLN A 238 16.77 -9.33 -20.19
C GLN A 238 16.01 -8.02 -19.90
N ALA A 239 16.44 -7.26 -18.90
CA ALA A 239 15.86 -5.95 -18.58
C ALA A 239 16.03 -4.98 -19.75
N ALA A 240 17.19 -4.97 -20.40
CA ALA A 240 17.43 -4.19 -21.62
C ALA A 240 16.52 -4.61 -22.78
N ALA A 241 16.35 -5.92 -22.99
CA ALA A 241 15.45 -6.43 -24.02
C ALA A 241 13.98 -6.07 -23.73
N GLN A 242 13.55 -6.10 -22.46
CA GLN A 242 12.20 -5.66 -22.06
C GLN A 242 11.99 -4.17 -22.30
N MET A 243 12.98 -3.32 -21.97
CA MET A 243 12.91 -1.89 -22.24
C MET A 243 12.86 -1.59 -23.74
N ALA A 244 13.70 -2.25 -24.54
CA ALA A 244 13.64 -2.16 -26.00
C ALA A 244 12.29 -2.63 -26.57
N GLY A 245 11.60 -3.53 -25.86
CA GLY A 245 10.23 -3.96 -26.15
C GLY A 245 9.12 -3.02 -25.67
N GLY A 246 9.46 -1.87 -25.08
CA GLY A 246 8.50 -0.85 -24.61
C GLY A 246 8.15 -0.92 -23.12
N SER A 247 8.80 -1.78 -22.33
CA SER A 247 8.63 -1.77 -20.86
C SER A 247 9.29 -0.55 -20.24
N GLN A 248 8.63 0.04 -19.25
CA GLN A 248 9.16 1.19 -18.50
C GLN A 248 9.83 0.74 -17.21
N VAL A 249 10.82 1.51 -16.76
CA VAL A 249 11.45 1.32 -15.45
C VAL A 249 10.58 1.98 -14.40
N VAL A 250 10.40 1.31 -13.27
CA VAL A 250 9.63 1.83 -12.15
C VAL A 250 10.46 1.79 -10.88
N ASP A 251 10.49 2.91 -10.17
CA ASP A 251 10.86 2.95 -8.77
C ASP A 251 9.63 2.58 -7.94
N TRP A 252 9.83 1.85 -6.85
CA TRP A 252 8.76 1.52 -5.93
C TRP A 252 9.26 1.41 -4.48
N THR A 253 8.37 1.60 -3.53
CA THR A 253 8.65 1.34 -2.12
C THR A 253 7.43 0.75 -1.45
N LEU A 254 7.66 0.06 -0.35
CA LEU A 254 6.63 -0.62 0.41
C LEU A 254 6.68 -0.16 1.85
N MET A 255 5.53 0.25 2.36
CA MET A 255 5.32 0.61 3.75
C MET A 255 4.25 -0.31 4.34
N VAL A 256 4.47 -0.78 5.57
CA VAL A 256 3.49 -1.58 6.29
C VAL A 256 3.35 -1.02 7.69
N THR A 257 2.13 -0.67 8.06
CA THR A 257 1.79 -0.20 9.41
C THR A 257 0.81 -1.18 10.04
N VAL A 258 1.08 -1.60 11.27
CA VAL A 258 0.12 -2.31 12.10
C VAL A 258 -0.32 -1.41 13.24
N THR A 259 -1.63 -1.38 13.50
CA THR A 259 -2.25 -0.58 14.55
C THR A 259 -2.88 -1.50 15.59
N ALA A 260 -2.48 -1.32 16.85
CA ALA A 260 -3.07 -1.97 18.01
C ALA A 260 -3.96 -0.97 18.77
N ARG A 261 -5.10 -1.43 19.29
CA ARG A 261 -6.07 -0.59 20.02
C ARG A 261 -5.60 -0.22 21.42
N ARG A 262 -4.70 -1.02 21.98
CA ARG A 262 -4.16 -0.85 23.33
C ARG A 262 -2.65 -1.06 23.27
N THR A 263 -1.90 -0.23 23.98
CA THR A 263 -0.45 -0.34 24.11
C THR A 263 -0.02 -1.72 24.62
N ALA A 264 -0.82 -2.35 25.48
CA ALA A 264 -0.55 -3.70 25.99
C ALA A 264 -0.52 -4.79 24.90
N ASP A 265 -1.20 -4.57 23.77
CA ASP A 265 -1.22 -5.51 22.65
C ASP A 265 -0.07 -5.28 21.66
N LEU A 266 0.68 -4.17 21.80
CA LEU A 266 1.74 -3.78 20.88
C LEU A 266 2.85 -4.84 20.73
N PRO A 267 3.31 -5.53 21.78
CA PRO A 267 4.28 -6.62 21.62
C PRO A 267 3.76 -7.76 20.74
N ALA A 268 2.47 -8.09 20.85
CA ALA A 268 1.84 -9.12 20.02
C ALA A 268 1.69 -8.65 18.56
N ALA A 269 1.31 -7.38 18.36
CA ALA A 269 1.23 -6.76 17.04
C ALA A 269 2.59 -6.73 16.32
N ARG A 270 3.65 -6.36 17.04
CA ARG A 270 5.04 -6.41 16.55
C ARG A 270 5.43 -7.82 16.13
N GLN A 271 5.17 -8.81 16.98
CA GLN A 271 5.50 -10.20 16.69
C GLN A 271 4.75 -10.72 15.45
N GLU A 272 3.47 -10.38 15.29
CA GLU A 272 2.67 -10.77 14.12
C GLU A 272 3.24 -10.15 12.83
N LEU A 273 3.56 -8.84 12.86
CA LEU A 273 4.15 -8.15 11.72
C LEU A 273 5.52 -8.72 11.35
N GLU A 274 6.40 -8.95 12.33
CA GLU A 274 7.72 -9.56 12.10
C GLU A 274 7.62 -10.94 11.46
N ARG A 275 6.65 -11.76 11.88
CA ARG A 275 6.40 -13.07 11.28
C ARG A 275 5.95 -12.93 9.83
N ALA A 276 5.02 -12.01 9.55
CA ALA A 276 4.55 -11.75 8.19
C ALA A 276 5.69 -11.25 7.29
N VAL A 277 6.47 -10.27 7.74
CA VAL A 277 7.66 -9.76 7.04
C VAL A 277 8.68 -10.87 6.78
N LYS A 278 8.95 -11.73 7.76
CA LYS A 278 9.88 -12.86 7.60
C LYS A 278 9.36 -13.90 6.59
N ALA A 279 8.04 -14.07 6.48
CA ALA A 279 7.41 -14.97 5.52
C ALA A 279 7.46 -14.42 4.08
N THR A 280 7.52 -13.09 3.90
CA THR A 280 7.70 -12.38 2.63
C THR A 280 9.11 -12.58 2.06
N ARG A 281 9.39 -13.78 1.55
CA ARG A 281 10.72 -14.14 1.03
C ARG A 281 11.10 -13.30 -0.18
N GLY A 282 12.24 -12.60 -0.09
CA GLY A 282 12.80 -11.80 -1.18
C GLY A 282 12.61 -10.30 -1.02
N ILE A 283 11.68 -9.87 -0.15
CA ILE A 283 11.53 -8.48 0.25
C ILE A 283 12.17 -8.31 1.63
N ARG A 284 13.06 -7.32 1.76
CA ARG A 284 13.74 -7.02 3.02
C ARG A 284 13.16 -5.73 3.55
N MET A 285 12.57 -5.78 4.73
CA MET A 285 12.02 -4.61 5.41
C MET A 285 12.79 -4.34 6.70
N ARG A 286 12.63 -3.12 7.23
CA ARG A 286 13.14 -2.71 8.54
C ARG A 286 12.09 -1.87 9.27
N PRO A 287 12.10 -1.84 10.60
CA PRO A 287 11.31 -0.88 11.36
C PRO A 287 11.66 0.57 10.98
N ALA A 288 10.66 1.44 10.98
CA ALA A 288 10.78 2.88 10.74
C ALA A 288 11.25 3.64 12.00
N TYR A 289 12.40 3.25 12.55
CA TYR A 289 12.91 3.84 13.79
C TYR A 289 13.07 5.36 13.68
N GLY A 290 12.44 6.09 14.61
CA GLY A 290 12.46 7.57 14.66
C GLY A 290 11.69 8.28 13.55
N ALA A 291 10.88 7.55 12.78
CA ALA A 291 10.08 8.09 11.67
C ALA A 291 8.69 7.45 11.60
N GLN A 292 8.12 7.06 12.75
CA GLN A 292 6.88 6.29 12.79
C GLN A 292 5.70 7.12 12.30
N ALA A 293 5.57 8.36 12.76
CA ALA A 293 4.53 9.30 12.32
C ALA A 293 4.62 9.59 10.81
N ALA A 294 5.82 9.88 10.30
CA ALA A 294 6.03 10.18 8.88
C ALA A 294 5.64 8.99 7.98
N VAL A 295 6.07 7.77 8.33
CA VAL A 295 5.73 6.56 7.56
C VAL A 295 4.25 6.19 7.72
N PHE A 296 3.67 6.39 8.91
CA PHE A 296 2.24 6.20 9.14
C PHE A 296 1.41 7.08 8.20
N ALA A 297 1.72 8.38 8.13
CA ALA A 297 1.05 9.37 7.29
C ALA A 297 1.30 9.12 5.80
N ALA A 298 2.54 8.81 5.42
CA ALA A 298 2.88 8.47 4.03
C ALA A 298 2.19 7.19 3.53
N GLY A 299 1.80 6.30 4.44
CA GLY A 299 1.00 5.12 4.14
C GLY A 299 -0.49 5.39 3.94
N LEU A 300 -0.99 6.61 4.16
CA LEU A 300 -2.42 6.92 3.95
C LEU A 300 -2.74 7.04 2.44
N PRO A 301 -3.93 6.61 1.99
CA PRO A 301 -4.35 6.68 0.58
C PRO A 301 -4.79 8.12 0.19
N LEU A 302 -3.90 9.09 0.36
CA LEU A 302 -4.18 10.52 0.16
C LEU A 302 -3.34 11.17 -0.96
N GLY A 303 -2.54 10.38 -1.68
CA GLY A 303 -1.74 10.87 -2.79
C GLY A 303 -0.40 11.48 -2.39
N TYR A 304 -0.02 11.42 -1.12
CA TYR A 304 1.38 11.66 -0.75
C TYR A 304 2.25 10.53 -1.31
N ASN A 305 3.26 10.88 -2.12
CA ASN A 305 4.17 9.93 -2.73
C ASN A 305 5.62 10.26 -2.37
N PRO A 306 6.28 9.47 -1.49
CA PRO A 306 7.67 9.74 -1.08
C PRO A 306 8.72 9.54 -2.18
N LEU A 307 8.33 9.02 -3.35
CA LEU A 307 9.23 8.86 -4.51
C LEU A 307 9.18 10.06 -5.45
N VAL A 308 8.14 10.89 -5.36
CA VAL A 308 8.02 12.12 -6.15
C VAL A 308 8.83 13.19 -5.45
N LYS A 309 9.73 13.83 -6.22
CA LYS A 309 10.45 15.02 -5.77
C LYS A 309 9.67 16.22 -6.29
N ASP A 310 9.32 17.13 -5.39
CA ASP A 310 8.81 18.46 -5.74
C ASP A 310 9.91 19.33 -6.38
#